data_AF-A0A358QNZ1-F1
#
_entry.id   AF-A0A358QNZ1-F1
#
_cell.length_a   1.000
_cell.length_b   1.000
_cell.length_c   1.000
_cell.angle_alpha   90.00
_cell.angle_beta   90.00
_cell.angle_gamma   90.00
#
_symmetry.space_group_name_H-M   'P 1'
#
loop_
_entity.id
_entity.type
_entity.pdbx_description
1 polymer ?
#
loop_
_entity_poly.entity_id
_entity_poly.type
_entity_poly.pdbx_seq_one_letter_code
_entity_poly.pdbx_strand_id
1 'polypeptide(L)' 'DGFGRSDTRQALRRHFETDAEHVTVAVLDGLARAGEIPRHEVAAALEQYEIDTELPDPRVR' A
#
# COMPACT_ATOMS: atom_id res chain seq x y z
N ASP A 1 -8.06 7.40 -5.06
CA ASP A 1 -8.56 8.70 -5.55
C ASP A 1 -7.53 9.35 -6.47
N GLY A 2 -7.87 10.45 -7.16
CA GLY A 2 -6.95 11.19 -8.05
C GLY A 2 -7.36 11.21 -9.52
N PHE A 3 -6.65 11.99 -10.34
CA PHE A 3 -6.89 12.07 -11.78
C PHE A 3 -6.35 10.83 -12.49
N GLY A 4 -7.05 10.41 -13.55
CA GLY A 4 -6.61 9.30 -14.39
C GLY A 4 -5.35 9.64 -15.20
N ARG A 5 -4.58 8.60 -15.55
CA ARG A 5 -3.36 8.69 -16.36
C ARG A 5 -3.23 7.47 -17.28
N SER A 6 -2.47 7.60 -18.37
CA SER A 6 -2.25 6.51 -19.32
C SER A 6 -1.07 5.64 -18.89
N ASP A 7 -1.34 4.38 -18.55
CA ASP A 7 -0.32 3.36 -18.26
C ASP A 7 -0.97 1.96 -18.31
N THR A 8 -0.17 0.92 -18.06
CA THR A 8 -0.65 -0.46 -17.87
C THR A 8 -1.50 -0.60 -16.60
N ARG A 9 -2.39 -1.59 -16.57
CA ARG A 9 -3.24 -1.85 -15.39
C ARG A 9 -2.45 -2.09 -14.11
N GLN A 10 -1.32 -2.79 -14.22
CA GLN A 10 -0.46 -3.08 -13.07
C GLN A 10 0.13 -1.78 -12.50
N ALA A 11 0.72 -0.94 -13.35
CA ALA A 11 1.29 0.33 -12.93
C ALA A 11 0.24 1.31 -12.38
N LEU A 12 -0.97 1.32 -12.95
CA LEU A 12 -2.06 2.14 -12.42
C LEU A 12 -2.52 1.67 -11.05
N ARG A 13 -2.72 0.36 -10.84
CA ARG A 13 -3.08 -0.17 -9.52
C ARG A 13 -2.04 0.14 -8.46
N ARG A 14 -0.75 -0.01 -8.82
CA ARG A 14 0.36 0.33 -7.94
C ARG A 14 0.33 1.79 -7.53
N HIS A 15 0.12 2.69 -8.49
CA HIS A 15 0.09 4.12 -8.22
C HIS A 15 -1.13 4.59 -7.44
N PHE A 16 -2.29 4.03 -7.72
CA PHE A 16 -3.51 4.30 -6.96
C PHE A 16 -3.57 3.48 -5.66
N GLU A 17 -2.51 2.75 -5.32
CA GLU A 17 -2.39 2.02 -4.05
C GLU A 17 -3.50 0.98 -3.86
N THR A 18 -3.87 0.31 -4.95
CA THR A 18 -5.02 -0.63 -5.05
C THR A 18 -4.62 -2.02 -5.55
N ASP A 19 -3.32 -2.31 -5.59
CA ASP A 19 -2.83 -3.66 -5.87
C ASP A 19 -2.99 -4.58 -4.63
N ALA A 20 -2.65 -5.86 -4.79
CA ALA A 20 -2.85 -6.84 -3.74
C ALA A 20 -1.90 -6.61 -2.56
N GLU A 21 -0.73 -6.07 -2.83
CA GLU A 21 0.33 -5.77 -1.88
C GLU A 21 -0.11 -4.65 -0.93
N HIS A 22 -0.70 -3.56 -1.44
CA HIS A 22 -1.26 -2.50 -0.60
C HIS A 22 -2.43 -3.00 0.26
N VAL A 23 -3.31 -3.84 -0.32
CA VAL A 23 -4.40 -4.48 0.44
C VAL A 23 -3.85 -5.36 1.56
N THR A 24 -2.80 -6.13 1.30
CA THR A 24 -2.17 -7.01 2.30
C THR A 24 -1.62 -6.20 3.46
N VAL A 25 -0.86 -5.13 3.19
CA VAL A 25 -0.33 -4.24 4.23
C VAL A 25 -1.46 -3.60 5.04
N ALA A 26 -2.54 -3.15 4.39
CA ALA A 26 -3.68 -2.57 5.10
C ALA A 26 -4.36 -3.56 6.05
N VAL A 27 -4.48 -4.83 5.66
CA VAL A 27 -5.01 -5.90 6.53
C VAL A 27 -4.08 -6.15 7.71
N LEU A 28 -2.77 -6.27 7.46
CA LEU A 28 -1.78 -6.48 8.52
C LEU A 28 -1.75 -5.32 9.51
N ASP A 29 -1.83 -4.07 9.05
CA ASP A 29 -1.93 -2.90 9.94
C ASP A 29 -3.22 -2.94 10.78
N GLY A 30 -4.35 -3.35 10.19
CA GLY A 30 -5.59 -3.59 10.92
C GLY A 30 -5.43 -4.61 12.06
N LEU A 31 -4.83 -5.76 11.78
CA LEU A 31 -4.55 -6.81 12.76
C LEU A 31 -3.55 -6.34 13.84
N ALA A 32 -2.53 -5.58 13.46
CA ALA A 32 -1.55 -5.04 14.39
C ALA A 32 -2.17 -3.99 15.34
N ARG A 33 -3.11 -3.18 14.85
CA ARG A 33 -3.90 -2.24 15.67
C ARG A 33 -4.84 -2.97 16.63
N ALA A 34 -5.36 -4.13 16.24
CA ALA A 34 -6.15 -5.01 17.09
C ALA A 34 -5.31 -5.78 18.12
N GLY A 35 -3.97 -5.76 17.99
CA GLY A 35 -3.06 -6.48 18.87
C GLY A 35 -2.93 -7.98 18.57
N GLU A 36 -3.44 -8.43 17.43
CA GLU A 36 -3.40 -9.83 17.00
C GLU A 36 -2.03 -10.24 16.45
N ILE A 37 -1.28 -9.28 15.89
CA ILE A 37 0.09 -9.47 15.39
C ILE A 37 0.99 -8.32 15.85
N PRO A 38 2.32 -8.52 15.93
CA PRO A 38 3.24 -7.44 16.27
C PRO A 38 3.45 -6.48 15.09
N ARG A 39 3.64 -5.19 15.38
CA ARG A 39 3.79 -4.13 14.35
C ARG A 39 4.96 -4.33 13.39
N HIS A 40 6.00 -5.07 13.77
CA HIS A 40 7.15 -5.29 12.89
C HIS A 40 6.81 -6.16 11.68
N GLU A 41 5.76 -6.98 11.74
CA GLU A 41 5.27 -7.75 10.59
C GLU A 41 4.73 -6.82 9.49
N VAL A 42 4.11 -5.70 9.87
CA VAL A 42 3.67 -4.67 8.92
C VAL A 42 4.87 -4.02 8.22
N ALA A 43 5.92 -3.72 8.99
CA ALA A 43 7.15 -3.14 8.45
C ALA A 43 7.87 -4.12 7.50
N ALA A 44 7.92 -5.41 7.85
CA ALA A 44 8.47 -6.45 6.99
C ALA A 44 7.69 -6.59 5.68
N ALA A 45 6.36 -6.49 5.72
CA ALA A 45 5.53 -6.53 4.52
C ALA A 45 5.73 -5.29 3.62
N LEU A 46 5.84 -4.10 4.21
CA LEU A 46 6.16 -2.87 3.47
C LEU A 46 7.49 -2.99 2.71
N GLU A 47 8.53 -3.52 3.37
CA GLU A 47 9.84 -3.77 2.78
C GLU A 47 9.77 -4.86 1.69
N GLN A 48 9.15 -6.01 2.00
CA GLN A 48 9.01 -7.13 1.07
C GLN A 48 8.29 -6.74 -0.22
N TYR A 49 7.26 -5.90 -0.11
CA TYR A 49 6.46 -5.46 -1.25
C TYR A 49 6.95 -4.14 -1.86
N GLU A 50 8.07 -3.59 -1.39
CA GLU A 50 8.68 -2.35 -1.90
C GLU A 50 7.69 -1.17 -1.94
N ILE A 51 6.83 -1.05 -0.92
CA ILE A 51 5.84 0.02 -0.81
C ILE A 51 6.51 1.26 -0.19
N ASP A 52 6.57 2.34 -0.96
CA ASP A 52 7.14 3.61 -0.53
C ASP A 52 6.08 4.44 0.21
N THR A 53 6.27 4.59 1.52
CA THR A 53 5.37 5.33 2.41
C THR A 53 5.55 6.84 2.35
N GLU A 54 6.60 7.32 1.68
CA GLU A 54 6.92 8.76 1.56
C GLU A 54 6.35 9.37 0.26
N LEU A 55 5.67 8.58 -0.57
CA LEU A 55 5.01 9.07 -1.77
C LEU A 55 3.88 10.05 -1.42
N PRO A 56 3.71 11.13 -2.20
CA PRO A 56 2.52 11.97 -2.08
C PRO A 56 1.25 11.18 -2.40
N ASP A 57 0.17 11.50 -1.67
CA ASP A 57 -1.16 10.95 -1.91
C ASP A 57 -1.51 10.98 -3.40
N PRO A 58 -2.07 9.90 -3.99
CA PRO A 58 -2.40 9.84 -5.41
C PRO A 58 -3.31 10.98 -5.91
N ARG A 59 -4.02 11.69 -5.03
CA ARG A 59 -4.82 12.88 -5.36
C ARG A 59 -3.99 14.10 -5.78
N VAL A 60 -2.74 14.19 -5.35
CA VAL A 60 -1.84 15.34 -5.59
C VAL A 60 -0.60 14.95 -6.41
N ARG A 61 -0.53 13.71 -6.86
CA ARG A 61 0.62 13.14 -7.58
C ARG A 61 0.45 13.14 -9.10
#